data_AF-U3J7W1-F1
#
_entry.id   AF-U3J7W1-F1
#
_cell.length_a   1.000
_cell.length_b   1.000
_cell.length_c   1.000
_cell.angle_alpha   90.00
_cell.angle_beta   90.00
_cell.angle_gamma   90.00
#
_symmetry.space_group_name_H-M   'P 1'
#
loop_
_entity.id
_entity.type
_entity.pdbx_description
1 polymer ?
#
loop_
_entity_poly.entity_id
_entity_poly.type
_entity_poly.pdbx_seq_one_letter_code
_entity_poly.pdbx_strand_id
1 'polypeptide(L)'
;MCEGPSKISGPIPPDPTLFPNCYRRPFSARGRLEGNAQKLDFNYAPLDLAPNSHHALSSARQLQPAPRIRPSGKDFLEKGQKGTLSLLLQLEGLSLGGGLPVKRKESKDHEKENVRRIKEIQKKCKEKERAREHSQPKPVKALWKSQKYENVESKVKARLQESSPPPNPEALKFLRAYSRCGPGIKPCRPLSADLTRMKAGAGTEAPEALSAETKLQVEGSSIDFIKHNARNAKRAPLRRSQSLQAMSELLEQRHREQEEYNAKQKGHVPQYLLERKELWRRQMEEQLRSLPDPDTPPGHTMMPEGQRLETLSNLKQSKRKRSSGK
;
A
#
# COMPACT_ATOMS: atom_id res chain seq x y z
N MET A 1 29.86 38.27 6.35
CA MET A 1 30.36 37.77 7.65
C MET A 1 30.40 36.25 7.61
N CYS A 2 31.13 35.62 8.54
CA CYS A 2 31.53 34.20 8.54
C CYS A 2 32.70 33.87 7.61
N GLU A 3 33.87 34.43 7.94
CA GLU A 3 35.14 33.80 7.60
C GLU A 3 35.35 32.54 8.46
N GLY A 4 36.00 31.52 7.90
CA GLY A 4 36.40 30.32 8.62
C GLY A 4 37.32 29.45 7.77
N PRO A 5 38.53 29.07 8.23
CA PRO A 5 39.46 28.30 7.42
C PRO A 5 38.93 26.86 7.22
N SER A 6 38.72 26.49 5.95
CA SER A 6 38.25 25.16 5.57
C SER A 6 39.32 24.08 5.83
N LYS A 7 39.03 23.15 6.75
CA LYS A 7 39.93 22.04 7.16
C LYS A 7 39.99 20.88 6.16
N ILE A 8 39.87 21.13 4.85
CA ILE A 8 39.88 20.08 3.80
C ILE A 8 41.24 19.91 3.11
N SER A 9 42.23 20.74 3.42
CA SER A 9 43.61 20.53 2.95
C SER A 9 44.35 19.54 3.84
N GLY A 10 44.16 18.25 3.55
CA GLY A 10 45.07 17.19 3.98
C GLY A 10 46.22 17.03 2.97
N PRO A 11 47.34 16.39 3.34
CA PRO A 11 48.40 16.07 2.39
C PRO A 11 47.85 15.22 1.23
N ILE A 12 48.37 15.45 0.02
CA ILE A 12 47.99 14.70 -1.18
C ILE A 12 48.18 13.19 -0.88
N PRO A 13 47.14 12.36 -1.03
CA PRO A 13 47.23 10.95 -0.68
C PRO A 13 48.19 10.25 -1.65
N PRO A 14 49.03 9.32 -1.18
CA PRO A 14 50.15 8.79 -1.96
C PRO A 14 49.67 7.97 -3.15
N ASP A 15 50.48 7.89 -4.21
CA ASP A 15 50.09 7.22 -5.46
C ASP A 15 49.62 5.77 -5.21
N PRO A 16 48.39 5.39 -5.64
CA PRO A 16 47.85 4.04 -5.44
C PRO A 16 48.65 2.93 -6.13
N THR A 17 49.47 3.27 -7.15
CA THR A 17 50.38 2.31 -7.81
C THR A 17 51.58 1.97 -6.93
N LEU A 18 52.04 2.91 -6.09
CA LEU A 18 53.19 2.74 -5.20
C LEU A 18 52.81 2.19 -3.82
N PHE A 19 51.60 2.50 -3.34
CA PHE A 19 51.13 2.11 -2.00
C PHE A 19 49.75 1.41 -2.01
N PRO A 20 49.62 0.23 -2.66
CA PRO A 20 48.33 -0.47 -2.79
C PRO A 20 47.71 -0.88 -1.45
N ASN A 21 48.52 -1.07 -0.40
CA ASN A 21 48.05 -1.40 0.94
C ASN A 21 47.29 -0.25 1.62
N CYS A 22 47.60 1.02 1.30
CA CYS A 22 46.93 2.19 1.88
C CYS A 22 45.49 2.35 1.39
N TYR A 23 45.18 1.80 0.21
CA TYR A 23 43.84 1.80 -0.40
C TYR A 23 43.12 0.45 -0.23
N ARG A 24 43.74 -0.51 0.47
CA ARG A 24 43.20 -1.86 0.65
C ARG A 24 42.01 -1.83 1.61
N ARG A 25 40.80 -1.80 1.03
CA ARG A 25 39.53 -1.82 1.77
C ARG A 25 39.51 -3.00 2.78
N PRO A 26 39.25 -2.75 4.07
CA PRO A 26 39.22 -3.82 5.08
C PRO A 26 38.09 -4.81 4.80
N PHE A 27 38.33 -6.10 5.09
CA PHE A 27 37.40 -7.20 4.81
C PHE A 27 36.00 -7.00 5.41
N SER A 28 35.88 -6.30 6.54
CA SER A 28 34.61 -5.95 7.19
C SER A 28 33.70 -5.05 6.34
N ALA A 29 34.24 -4.30 5.38
CA ALA A 29 33.48 -3.38 4.53
C ALA A 29 33.02 -4.00 3.20
N ARG A 30 33.26 -5.29 2.95
CA ARG A 30 33.00 -5.93 1.65
C ARG A 30 31.53 -6.34 1.41
N GLY A 31 30.73 -6.47 2.47
CA GLY A 31 29.46 -7.22 2.43
C GLY A 31 28.18 -6.48 2.00
N ARG A 32 28.21 -5.25 1.46
CA ARG A 32 26.96 -4.48 1.20
C ARG A 32 26.76 -3.86 -0.19
N LEU A 33 27.78 -3.83 -1.06
CA LEU A 33 27.69 -3.19 -2.39
C LEU A 33 28.38 -3.96 -3.52
N GLU A 34 29.09 -5.05 -3.24
CA GLU A 34 29.67 -5.92 -4.27
C GLU A 34 28.65 -7.05 -4.54
N GLY A 35 27.89 -6.94 -5.62
CA GLY A 35 27.01 -8.03 -6.08
C GLY A 35 27.84 -9.26 -6.47
N ASN A 36 27.23 -10.45 -6.41
CA ASN A 36 27.89 -11.71 -6.76
C ASN A 36 28.25 -11.75 -8.25
N ALA A 37 29.41 -11.19 -8.61
CA ALA A 37 30.04 -11.37 -9.91
C ALA A 37 30.66 -12.78 -9.99
N GLN A 38 29.81 -13.79 -10.16
CA GLN A 38 30.25 -15.12 -10.56
C GLN A 38 30.83 -15.00 -11.98
N LYS A 39 32.16 -15.01 -12.08
CA LYS A 39 32.83 -15.26 -13.36
C LYS A 39 32.55 -16.70 -13.77
N LEU A 40 31.63 -16.87 -14.70
CA LEU A 40 31.42 -18.13 -15.43
C LEU A 40 32.24 -18.05 -16.72
N ASP A 41 33.49 -18.50 -16.64
CA ASP A 41 34.35 -18.65 -17.81
C ASP A 41 33.95 -19.93 -18.57
N PHE A 42 33.17 -19.77 -19.64
CA PHE A 42 32.75 -20.87 -20.52
C PHE A 42 33.87 -21.25 -21.51
N ASN A 43 34.66 -22.26 -21.16
CA ASN A 43 35.55 -22.94 -22.12
C ASN A 43 34.94 -24.26 -22.56
N TYR A 44 34.70 -24.42 -23.86
CA TYR A 44 34.22 -25.67 -24.47
C TYR A 44 35.37 -26.64 -24.76
N ALA A 45 35.24 -27.89 -24.32
CA ALA A 45 35.97 -29.05 -24.84
C ALA A 45 35.08 -30.32 -24.67
N PRO A 46 34.93 -31.20 -25.68
CA PRO A 46 33.96 -32.30 -25.66
C PRO A 46 34.55 -33.70 -25.38
N LEU A 47 33.63 -34.67 -25.15
CA LEU A 47 33.84 -36.13 -24.99
C LEU A 47 34.42 -36.55 -23.60
N ASP A 48 33.97 -37.61 -22.92
CA ASP A 48 33.10 -38.74 -23.33
C ASP A 48 32.34 -39.42 -22.15
N LEU A 49 31.27 -40.18 -22.46
CA LEU A 49 30.69 -41.36 -21.78
C LEU A 49 30.39 -41.40 -20.24
N ALA A 50 29.10 -41.18 -19.87
CA ALA A 50 28.17 -41.93 -18.95
C ALA A 50 28.61 -42.58 -17.58
N PRO A 51 27.69 -42.94 -16.66
CA PRO A 51 26.37 -42.39 -16.32
C PRO A 51 26.17 -42.05 -14.80
N ASN A 52 25.23 -41.14 -14.52
CA ASN A 52 24.60 -40.74 -13.24
C ASN A 52 25.06 -41.40 -11.92
N SER A 53 25.72 -40.58 -11.07
CA SER A 53 25.75 -40.73 -9.60
C SER A 53 25.39 -39.37 -8.97
N HIS A 54 24.12 -39.15 -8.63
CA HIS A 54 23.66 -37.83 -8.19
C HIS A 54 24.01 -37.49 -6.73
N HIS A 55 24.91 -36.53 -6.58
CA HIS A 55 24.98 -35.55 -5.49
C HIS A 55 25.08 -36.07 -4.04
N ALA A 56 26.25 -36.60 -3.70
CA ALA A 56 26.89 -36.22 -2.45
C ALA A 56 27.87 -35.04 -2.70
N LEU A 57 28.21 -34.29 -1.64
CA LEU A 57 29.18 -33.18 -1.59
C LEU A 57 28.76 -31.81 -2.17
N SER A 58 28.08 -31.02 -1.32
CA SER A 58 28.53 -29.65 -1.01
C SER A 58 27.90 -29.13 0.30
N SER A 59 28.33 -29.70 1.42
CA SER A 59 28.16 -29.09 2.75
C SER A 59 29.13 -27.91 2.89
N ALA A 60 28.75 -26.76 2.34
CA ALA A 60 29.59 -25.55 2.27
C ALA A 60 28.86 -24.28 2.74
N ARG A 61 28.07 -24.39 3.81
CA ARG A 61 27.76 -23.24 4.69
C ARG A 61 28.14 -23.59 6.12
N GLN A 62 29.10 -22.88 6.67
CA GLN A 62 29.25 -22.77 8.12
C GLN A 62 27.89 -22.40 8.72
N LEU A 63 27.49 -23.06 9.81
CA LEU A 63 26.38 -22.59 10.64
C LEU A 63 26.71 -21.15 11.04
N GLN A 64 25.91 -20.20 10.56
CA GLN A 64 26.08 -18.80 10.92
C GLN A 64 25.86 -18.68 12.45
N PRO A 65 26.78 -18.05 13.19
CA PRO A 65 26.58 -17.86 14.62
C PRO A 65 25.32 -17.03 14.86
N ALA A 66 24.52 -17.44 15.84
CA ALA A 66 23.26 -16.77 16.15
C ALA A 66 23.47 -15.26 16.38
N PRO A 67 22.57 -14.39 15.89
CA PRO A 67 22.75 -12.94 16.00
C PRO A 67 22.89 -12.52 17.47
N ARG A 68 23.92 -11.72 17.77
CA ARG A 68 24.22 -11.25 19.13
C ARG A 68 23.20 -10.19 19.56
N ILE A 69 22.09 -10.66 20.14
CA ILE A 69 20.96 -9.81 20.56
C ILE A 69 21.00 -9.60 22.07
N ARG A 70 20.90 -8.34 22.51
CA ARG A 70 20.79 -7.96 23.92
C ARG A 70 19.50 -8.53 24.55
N PRO A 71 19.42 -8.77 25.87
CA PRO A 71 18.26 -9.41 26.50
C PRO A 71 16.90 -8.79 26.13
N SER A 72 16.81 -7.46 26.08
CA SER A 72 15.61 -6.70 25.67
C SER A 72 15.20 -6.86 24.20
N GLY A 73 16.09 -7.36 23.34
CA GLY A 73 15.83 -7.60 21.92
C GLY A 73 15.31 -9.01 21.61
N LYS A 74 15.37 -9.95 22.56
CA LYS A 74 15.00 -11.36 22.33
C LYS A 74 13.53 -11.50 21.92
N ASP A 75 12.63 -10.80 22.62
CA ASP A 75 11.20 -10.74 22.33
C ASP A 75 10.89 -10.32 20.88
N PHE A 76 11.70 -9.39 20.33
CA PHE A 76 11.52 -8.90 18.96
C PHE A 76 12.02 -9.92 17.93
N LEU A 77 13.14 -10.61 18.20
CA LEU A 77 13.59 -11.72 17.36
C LEU A 77 12.54 -12.83 17.31
N GLU A 78 12.03 -13.27 18.46
CA GLU A 78 11.03 -14.34 18.53
C GLU A 78 9.72 -13.96 17.82
N LYS A 79 9.25 -12.71 17.99
CA LYS A 79 8.06 -12.21 17.29
C LYS A 79 8.27 -12.14 15.77
N GLY A 80 9.49 -11.79 15.32
CA GLY A 80 9.87 -11.84 13.90
C GLY A 80 9.89 -13.26 13.35
N GLN A 81 10.54 -14.19 14.06
CA GLN A 81 10.70 -15.60 13.65
C GLN A 81 9.38 -16.39 13.61
N LYS A 82 8.39 -16.01 14.43
CA LYS A 82 7.08 -16.67 14.48
C LYS A 82 6.07 -16.14 13.44
N GLY A 83 6.48 -15.18 12.60
CA GLY A 83 5.63 -14.54 11.59
C GLY A 83 5.72 -15.16 10.18
N THR A 84 4.71 -14.90 9.35
CA THR A 84 4.64 -15.34 7.93
C THR A 84 5.88 -14.94 7.12
N LEU A 85 6.49 -13.80 7.42
CA LEU A 85 7.72 -13.33 6.79
C LEU A 85 8.93 -14.25 7.09
N SER A 86 9.04 -14.78 8.31
CA SER A 86 10.11 -15.73 8.64
C SER A 86 9.89 -17.06 7.94
N LEU A 87 8.64 -17.52 7.81
CA LEU A 87 8.32 -18.70 7.02
C LEU A 87 8.72 -18.49 5.54
N LEU A 88 8.47 -17.30 4.99
CA LEU A 88 8.85 -16.94 3.62
C LEU A 88 10.38 -16.96 3.42
N LEU A 89 11.13 -16.35 4.33
CA LEU A 89 12.61 -16.34 4.32
C LEU A 89 13.20 -17.75 4.51
N GLN A 90 12.53 -18.61 5.27
CA GLN A 90 12.93 -20.00 5.46
C GLN A 90 12.61 -20.89 4.24
N LEU A 91 11.69 -20.45 3.35
CA LEU A 91 11.39 -21.09 2.07
C LEU A 91 12.32 -20.65 0.92
N GLU A 92 13.08 -19.55 1.08
CA GLU A 92 13.99 -19.00 0.06
C GLU A 92 15.15 -19.94 -0.33
N GLY A 93 15.34 -21.05 0.41
CA GLY A 93 16.28 -22.14 0.09
C GLY A 93 15.64 -23.46 -0.37
N LEU A 94 14.32 -23.53 -0.54
CA LEU A 94 13.60 -24.77 -0.89
C LEU A 94 12.87 -24.61 -2.23
N SER A 95 13.41 -25.24 -3.28
CA SER A 95 12.68 -25.40 -4.54
C SER A 95 11.48 -26.32 -4.32
N LEU A 96 10.25 -25.77 -4.30
CA LEU A 96 9.01 -26.55 -4.26
C LEU A 96 8.66 -27.17 -5.63
N GLY A 97 9.59 -27.96 -6.16
CA GLY A 97 9.32 -28.95 -7.20
C GLY A 97 8.70 -30.20 -6.61
N GLY A 98 7.42 -30.14 -6.21
CA GLY A 98 6.70 -31.30 -5.67
C GLY A 98 5.42 -30.92 -4.93
N GLY A 99 4.28 -31.35 -5.44
CA GLY A 99 2.97 -31.04 -4.85
C GLY A 99 2.75 -31.76 -3.52
N LEU A 100 2.86 -31.02 -2.41
CA LEU A 100 2.44 -31.51 -1.10
C LEU A 100 0.90 -31.40 -0.94
N PRO A 101 0.24 -32.39 -0.31
CA PRO A 101 -1.20 -32.39 -0.16
C PRO A 101 -1.64 -31.24 0.76
N VAL A 102 -2.51 -30.37 0.25
CA VAL A 102 -3.14 -29.30 1.03
C VAL A 102 -3.92 -29.93 2.17
N LYS A 103 -3.34 -29.93 3.37
CA LYS A 103 -4.05 -30.23 4.62
C LYS A 103 -5.18 -29.22 4.74
N ARG A 104 -6.41 -29.67 4.44
CA ARG A 104 -7.62 -28.87 4.64
C ARG A 104 -7.62 -28.42 6.08
N LYS A 105 -7.57 -27.10 6.32
CA LYS A 105 -7.95 -26.55 7.62
C LYS A 105 -9.36 -27.05 7.89
N GLU A 106 -9.56 -27.68 9.04
CA GLU A 106 -10.89 -28.08 9.50
C GLU A 106 -11.82 -26.86 9.40
N SER A 107 -13.01 -27.09 8.85
CA SER A 107 -14.02 -26.04 8.68
C SER A 107 -14.40 -25.50 10.05
N LYS A 108 -13.86 -24.34 10.39
CA LYS A 108 -14.01 -23.77 11.72
C LYS A 108 -15.43 -23.23 11.86
N ASP A 109 -16.16 -23.69 12.87
CA ASP A 109 -17.54 -23.26 13.15
C ASP A 109 -17.58 -21.76 13.52
N HIS A 110 -17.56 -20.89 12.51
CA HIS A 110 -17.49 -19.45 12.72
C HIS A 110 -18.69 -18.90 13.48
N GLU A 111 -19.86 -19.55 13.38
CA GLU A 111 -21.02 -19.22 14.22
C GLU A 111 -20.74 -19.44 15.71
N LYS A 112 -20.14 -20.57 16.06
CA LYS A 112 -19.77 -20.94 17.45
C LYS A 112 -18.64 -20.07 17.98
N GLU A 113 -17.68 -19.69 17.13
CA GLU A 113 -16.63 -18.71 17.42
C GLU A 113 -17.23 -17.31 17.64
N ASN A 114 -18.14 -16.86 16.78
CA ASN A 114 -18.83 -15.58 16.89
C ASN A 114 -19.68 -15.49 18.16
N VAL A 115 -20.43 -16.54 18.51
CA VAL A 115 -21.21 -16.60 19.76
C VAL A 115 -20.28 -16.54 20.99
N ARG A 116 -19.14 -17.23 20.97
CA ARG A 116 -18.13 -17.13 22.04
C ARG A 116 -17.57 -15.71 22.15
N ARG A 117 -17.17 -15.11 21.02
CA ARG A 117 -16.65 -13.75 20.92
C ARG A 117 -17.65 -12.69 21.41
N ILE A 118 -18.93 -12.82 21.05
CA ILE A 118 -20.01 -11.93 21.52
C ILE A 118 -20.16 -12.05 23.05
N LYS A 119 -20.19 -13.27 23.60
CA LYS A 119 -20.25 -13.48 25.06
C LYS A 119 -19.03 -12.91 25.79
N GLU A 120 -17.83 -13.02 25.22
CA GLU A 120 -16.61 -12.40 25.76
C GLU A 120 -16.66 -10.87 25.73
N ILE A 121 -17.16 -10.28 24.63
CA ILE A 121 -17.35 -8.82 24.52
C ILE A 121 -18.35 -8.35 25.57
N GLN A 122 -19.51 -9.00 25.69
CA GLN A 122 -20.51 -8.69 26.71
C GLN A 122 -19.95 -8.80 28.13
N LYS A 123 -19.18 -9.85 28.44
CA LYS A 123 -18.49 -10.01 29.73
C LYS A 123 -17.54 -8.85 29.99
N LYS A 124 -16.66 -8.52 29.03
CA LYS A 124 -15.69 -7.41 29.14
C LYS A 124 -16.36 -6.03 29.23
N CYS A 125 -17.50 -5.83 28.58
CA CYS A 125 -18.28 -4.59 28.72
C CYS A 125 -18.87 -4.47 30.13
N LYS A 126 -19.55 -5.51 30.63
CA LYS A 126 -20.12 -5.54 31.99
C LYS A 126 -19.06 -5.42 33.09
N GLU A 127 -17.87 -5.98 32.86
CA GLU A 127 -16.71 -5.85 33.73
C GLU A 127 -16.15 -4.41 33.73
N LYS A 128 -16.03 -3.78 32.55
CA LYS A 128 -15.64 -2.36 32.43
C LYS A 128 -16.68 -1.41 33.01
N GLU A 129 -17.97 -1.76 32.95
CA GLU A 129 -19.07 -1.00 33.54
C GLU A 129 -18.99 -1.04 35.07
N ARG A 130 -18.89 -2.25 35.67
CA ARG A 130 -18.62 -2.40 37.11
C ARG A 130 -17.34 -1.70 37.56
N ALA A 131 -16.25 -1.82 36.78
CA ALA A 131 -15.01 -1.11 37.09
C ALA A 131 -15.15 0.42 37.01
N ARG A 132 -16.10 0.93 36.19
CA ARG A 132 -16.46 2.36 36.14
C ARG A 132 -17.36 2.76 37.30
N GLU A 133 -18.31 1.93 37.71
CA GLU A 133 -19.18 2.13 38.88
C GLU A 133 -18.36 2.15 40.18
N HIS A 134 -17.37 1.26 40.30
CA HIS A 134 -16.43 1.22 41.43
C HIS A 134 -15.33 2.30 41.36
N SER A 135 -15.14 2.95 40.20
CA SER A 135 -14.23 4.09 40.08
C SER A 135 -14.98 5.41 40.28
N GLN A 136 -14.52 6.25 41.20
CA GLN A 136 -15.00 7.64 41.29
C GLN A 136 -14.84 8.34 39.92
N PRO A 137 -15.75 9.25 39.53
CA PRO A 137 -15.77 9.87 38.20
C PRO A 137 -14.51 10.69 37.95
N LYS A 138 -13.49 10.04 37.37
CA LYS A 138 -12.18 10.64 37.13
C LYS A 138 -12.30 11.61 35.95
N PRO A 139 -12.13 12.93 36.15
CA PRO A 139 -12.28 13.90 35.08
C PRO A 139 -11.21 13.62 34.02
N VAL A 140 -11.66 13.33 32.80
CA VAL A 140 -10.80 12.91 31.66
C VAL A 140 -9.80 14.00 31.26
N LYS A 141 -10.01 15.24 31.70
CA LYS A 141 -9.05 16.35 31.63
C LYS A 141 -9.02 17.07 32.98
N ALA A 142 -7.86 17.11 33.63
CA ALA A 142 -7.65 17.98 34.77
C ALA A 142 -7.51 19.43 34.25
N LEU A 143 -8.60 20.20 34.27
CA LEU A 143 -8.47 21.65 34.18
C LEU A 143 -7.77 22.12 35.45
N TRP A 144 -6.64 22.79 35.28
CA TRP A 144 -5.94 23.46 36.36
C TRP A 144 -6.89 24.42 37.08
N LYS A 145 -7.13 24.15 38.37
CA LYS A 145 -7.85 25.05 39.27
C LYS A 145 -6.78 25.83 40.03
N SER A 146 -6.90 27.15 40.07
CA SER A 146 -6.02 27.95 40.93
C SER A 146 -6.52 27.88 42.38
N GLN A 147 -5.58 27.91 43.32
CA GLN A 147 -5.83 27.84 44.78
C GLN A 147 -6.96 28.78 45.24
N LYS A 148 -7.08 29.95 44.58
CA LYS A 148 -8.07 31.00 44.85
C LYS A 148 -9.54 30.54 44.74
N TYR A 149 -9.81 29.44 44.05
CA TYR A 149 -11.16 28.94 43.79
C TYR A 149 -11.39 27.50 44.28
N GLU A 150 -10.48 26.94 45.08
CA GLU A 150 -10.60 25.56 45.58
C GLU A 150 -11.73 25.43 46.61
N ASN A 151 -11.87 26.41 47.50
CA ASN A 151 -12.91 26.47 48.54
C ASN A 151 -14.16 27.27 48.12
N VAL A 152 -14.25 27.72 46.86
CA VAL A 152 -15.38 28.53 46.38
C VAL A 152 -16.43 27.61 45.75
N GLU A 153 -17.46 27.28 46.52
CA GLU A 153 -18.57 26.47 46.02
C GLU A 153 -19.31 27.18 44.89
N SER A 154 -19.58 26.45 43.80
CA SER A 154 -20.33 27.00 42.66
C SER A 154 -21.78 27.25 43.06
N LYS A 155 -22.30 28.46 42.81
CA LYS A 155 -23.74 28.77 42.94
C LYS A 155 -24.62 27.83 42.09
N VAL A 156 -24.08 27.27 41.01
CA VAL A 156 -24.77 26.25 40.19
C VAL A 156 -24.86 24.91 40.92
N LYS A 157 -23.83 24.52 41.71
CA LYS A 157 -23.88 23.32 42.56
C LYS A 157 -24.99 23.45 43.61
N ALA A 158 -25.11 24.62 44.24
CA ALA A 158 -26.20 24.91 45.18
C ALA A 158 -27.58 24.76 44.50
N ARG A 159 -27.79 25.34 43.31
CA ARG A 159 -29.04 25.19 42.52
C ARG A 159 -29.34 23.77 42.04
N LEU A 160 -28.35 22.88 42.00
CA LEU A 160 -28.52 21.46 41.66
C LEU A 160 -28.72 20.56 42.89
N GLN A 161 -28.29 21.01 44.07
CA GLN A 161 -28.53 20.33 45.36
C GLN A 161 -29.81 20.80 46.04
N GLU A 162 -30.29 22.00 45.72
CA GLU A 162 -31.64 22.49 46.01
C GLU A 162 -32.63 21.48 45.40
N SER A 163 -33.26 20.67 46.25
CA SER A 163 -34.09 19.54 45.81
C SER A 163 -35.20 20.06 44.90
N SER A 164 -35.21 19.61 43.64
CA SER A 164 -36.20 20.04 42.66
C SER A 164 -37.61 19.88 43.24
N PRO A 165 -38.48 20.92 43.16
CA PRO A 165 -39.84 20.80 43.67
C PRO A 165 -40.52 19.58 43.03
N PRO A 166 -41.37 18.85 43.78
CA PRO A 166 -41.96 17.61 43.30
C PRO A 166 -42.65 17.85 41.96
N PRO A 167 -42.41 16.99 40.94
CA PRO A 167 -42.85 17.26 39.58
C PRO A 167 -44.37 17.42 39.55
N ASN A 168 -44.84 18.55 39.03
CA ASN A 168 -46.26 18.87 38.94
C ASN A 168 -47.01 17.70 38.27
N PRO A 169 -48.04 17.10 38.91
CA PRO A 169 -48.74 15.94 38.38
C PRO A 169 -49.42 16.19 37.03
N GLU A 170 -49.65 17.44 36.63
CA GLU A 170 -50.17 17.78 35.31
C GLU A 170 -49.12 17.69 34.20
N ALA A 171 -47.85 17.99 34.49
CA ALA A 171 -46.76 17.87 33.52
C ALA A 171 -46.55 16.41 33.04
N LEU A 172 -46.93 15.43 33.87
CA LEU A 172 -46.91 14.01 33.52
C LEU A 172 -47.98 13.60 32.50
N LYS A 173 -49.02 14.42 32.28
CA LYS A 173 -50.08 14.15 31.30
C LYS A 173 -49.58 14.44 29.87
N PHE A 174 -48.83 15.54 29.69
CA PHE A 174 -48.41 16.03 28.36
C PHE A 174 -47.25 15.24 27.74
N LEU A 175 -46.38 14.61 28.54
CA LEU A 175 -45.24 13.81 28.05
C LEU A 175 -45.55 12.32 27.82
N ARG A 176 -46.76 11.84 28.18
CA ARG A 176 -47.15 10.42 28.07
C ARG A 176 -47.37 9.95 26.63
N ALA A 177 -47.55 10.85 25.67
CA ALA A 177 -47.85 10.50 24.27
C ALA A 177 -46.72 9.73 23.56
N TYR A 178 -45.45 9.96 23.93
CA TYR A 178 -44.28 9.42 23.21
C TYR A 178 -43.35 8.53 24.04
N SER A 179 -43.58 8.36 25.35
CA SER A 179 -42.70 7.59 26.24
C SER A 179 -42.80 6.06 26.10
N ARG A 180 -43.70 5.53 25.26
CA ARG A 180 -43.94 4.07 25.13
C ARG A 180 -42.87 3.31 24.33
N CYS A 181 -41.86 4.00 23.79
CA CYS A 181 -40.80 3.42 22.96
C CYS A 181 -39.46 3.28 23.72
N GLY A 182 -39.49 2.63 24.89
CA GLY A 182 -38.28 2.05 25.50
C GLY A 182 -37.89 0.72 24.83
N PRO A 183 -36.60 0.33 24.83
CA PRO A 183 -36.16 -0.92 24.21
C PRO A 183 -36.77 -2.13 24.92
N GLY A 184 -37.73 -2.80 24.27
CA GLY A 184 -38.38 -4.03 24.76
C GLY A 184 -39.90 -4.01 24.71
N ILE A 185 -40.55 -2.85 24.61
CA ILE A 185 -42.01 -2.75 24.55
C ILE A 185 -42.46 -2.90 23.09
N LYS A 186 -43.13 -4.01 22.77
CA LYS A 186 -43.78 -4.19 21.47
C LYS A 186 -45.05 -3.31 21.43
N PRO A 187 -45.24 -2.45 20.40
CA PRO A 187 -46.49 -1.72 20.28
C PRO A 187 -47.62 -2.71 19.97
N CYS A 188 -48.57 -2.85 20.89
CA CYS A 188 -49.81 -3.56 20.61
C CYS A 188 -50.56 -2.82 19.50
N ARG A 189 -50.64 -3.42 18.31
CA ARG A 189 -51.62 -2.97 17.32
C ARG A 189 -53.02 -3.12 17.95
N PRO A 190 -53.92 -2.14 17.82
CA PRO A 190 -55.33 -2.44 17.99
C PRO A 190 -55.69 -3.52 16.98
N LEU A 191 -56.46 -4.52 17.41
CA LEU A 191 -57.01 -5.53 16.51
C LEU A 191 -57.84 -4.81 15.45
N SER A 192 -57.46 -4.93 14.18
CA SER A 192 -58.34 -4.51 13.09
C SER A 192 -59.62 -5.33 13.19
N ALA A 193 -60.78 -4.67 13.10
CA ALA A 193 -62.07 -5.33 13.19
C ALA A 193 -62.15 -6.47 12.15
N ASP A 194 -62.41 -7.69 12.64
CA ASP A 194 -62.51 -8.89 11.80
C ASP A 194 -63.77 -8.85 10.94
N LEU A 195 -63.66 -8.19 9.79
CA LEU A 195 -64.63 -8.29 8.71
C LEU A 195 -64.40 -9.58 7.93
N THR A 196 -64.98 -10.70 8.40
CA THR A 196 -65.78 -11.56 7.50
C THR A 196 -66.68 -12.59 8.22
N ARG A 197 -67.98 -12.43 7.98
CA ARG A 197 -68.88 -13.49 7.50
C ARG A 197 -69.33 -14.59 8.48
N MET A 198 -70.54 -14.41 9.00
CA MET A 198 -71.61 -15.38 8.74
C MET A 198 -72.83 -14.68 8.13
N LYS A 199 -73.48 -15.35 7.16
CA LYS A 199 -74.76 -14.91 6.59
C LYS A 199 -75.89 -15.28 7.55
N ALA A 200 -76.83 -14.37 7.74
CA ALA A 200 -78.24 -14.70 7.92
C ALA A 200 -79.05 -13.68 7.09
N GLY A 201 -80.10 -14.12 6.41
CA GLY A 201 -80.93 -13.29 5.54
C GLY A 201 -82.37 -13.18 6.05
N ALA A 202 -83.13 -12.27 5.44
CA ALA A 202 -84.49 -11.86 5.79
C ALA A 202 -84.60 -11.13 7.16
N GLY A 203 -85.24 -9.96 7.25
CA GLY A 203 -85.86 -9.11 6.22
C GLY A 203 -86.56 -7.90 6.85
N THR A 204 -87.36 -7.18 6.06
CA THR A 204 -88.42 -6.24 6.50
C THR A 204 -88.02 -4.78 6.79
N GLU A 205 -88.42 -3.91 5.86
CA GLU A 205 -88.77 -2.47 5.93
C GLU A 205 -87.75 -1.35 6.30
N ALA A 206 -87.95 -0.21 5.60
CA ALA A 206 -87.37 1.13 5.79
C ALA A 206 -88.46 2.06 6.44
N PRO A 207 -88.33 3.41 6.56
CA PRO A 207 -87.28 4.37 6.15
C PRO A 207 -86.81 5.28 7.34
N GLU A 208 -86.28 6.52 7.28
CA GLU A 208 -86.01 7.52 6.21
C GLU A 208 -84.90 8.54 6.64
N ALA A 209 -85.01 9.82 6.23
CA ALA A 209 -84.43 11.05 6.77
C ALA A 209 -82.91 11.37 6.59
N LEU A 210 -82.63 11.97 5.43
CA LEU A 210 -81.93 13.26 5.26
C LEU A 210 -80.65 13.57 6.10
N SER A 211 -79.49 13.48 5.45
CA SER A 211 -78.46 14.52 5.55
C SER A 211 -77.65 14.65 4.25
N ALA A 212 -77.58 15.87 3.71
CA ALA A 212 -76.85 16.14 2.48
C ALA A 212 -75.37 16.44 2.80
N GLU A 213 -74.50 15.46 2.60
CA GLU A 213 -73.04 15.66 2.66
C GLU A 213 -72.37 15.32 1.33
N THR A 214 -71.61 16.29 0.83
CA THR A 214 -70.86 16.24 -0.42
C THR A 214 -69.80 15.14 -0.37
N LYS A 215 -70.15 13.94 -0.85
CA LYS A 215 -69.19 12.88 -1.17
C LYS A 215 -68.26 13.34 -2.30
N LEU A 216 -67.17 14.01 -1.92
CA LEU A 216 -65.95 14.04 -2.69
C LEU A 216 -65.47 12.59 -2.85
N GLN A 217 -65.83 11.97 -3.97
CA GLN A 217 -65.30 10.66 -4.36
C GLN A 217 -63.83 10.84 -4.75
N VAL A 218 -62.96 10.91 -3.74
CA VAL A 218 -61.56 10.53 -3.93
C VAL A 218 -61.59 9.05 -4.28
N GLU A 219 -61.39 8.73 -5.56
CA GLU A 219 -61.14 7.37 -6.01
C GLU A 219 -59.80 6.90 -5.43
N GLY A 220 -59.86 6.47 -4.16
CA GLY A 220 -58.82 5.76 -3.47
C GLY A 220 -58.66 4.38 -4.11
N SER A 221 -58.06 4.35 -5.30
CA SER A 221 -57.48 3.16 -5.90
C SER A 221 -56.76 2.40 -4.79
N SER A 222 -57.19 1.17 -4.49
CA SER A 222 -56.68 0.41 -3.35
C SER A 222 -55.17 0.17 -3.52
N ILE A 223 -54.36 1.06 -2.93
CA ILE A 223 -52.91 1.00 -3.08
C ILE A 223 -52.43 -0.24 -2.33
N ASP A 224 -52.01 -1.24 -3.08
CA ASP A 224 -51.31 -2.39 -2.53
C ASP A 224 -49.95 -1.92 -1.99
N PHE A 225 -49.95 -1.50 -0.72
CA PHE A 225 -48.76 -1.01 -0.02
C PHE A 225 -47.65 -2.06 0.04
N ILE A 226 -47.98 -3.35 -0.05
CA ILE A 226 -46.98 -4.44 -0.08
C ILE A 226 -46.26 -4.42 -1.43
N LYS A 227 -47.00 -4.39 -2.55
CA LYS A 227 -46.41 -4.26 -3.90
C LYS A 227 -45.70 -2.93 -4.09
N HIS A 228 -46.25 -1.83 -3.57
CA HIS A 228 -45.63 -0.50 -3.62
C HIS A 228 -44.31 -0.49 -2.84
N ASN A 229 -44.31 -0.96 -1.59
CA ASN A 229 -43.09 -1.04 -0.77
C ASN A 229 -42.05 -1.98 -1.38
N ALA A 230 -42.45 -3.16 -1.89
CA ALA A 230 -41.53 -4.08 -2.57
C ALA A 230 -40.91 -3.48 -3.84
N ARG A 231 -41.68 -2.71 -4.64
CA ARG A 231 -41.16 -1.98 -5.80
C ARG A 231 -40.22 -0.85 -5.38
N ASN A 232 -40.54 -0.13 -4.30
CA ASN A 232 -39.70 0.95 -3.79
C ASN A 232 -38.39 0.41 -3.19
N ALA A 233 -38.44 -0.65 -2.39
CA ALA A 233 -37.27 -1.33 -1.82
C ALA A 233 -36.32 -1.89 -2.89
N LYS A 234 -36.85 -2.40 -4.02
CA LYS A 234 -36.03 -2.81 -5.18
C LYS A 234 -35.38 -1.64 -5.93
N ARG A 235 -35.96 -0.44 -5.86
CA ARG A 235 -35.45 0.78 -6.51
C ARG A 235 -34.58 1.65 -5.60
N ALA A 236 -34.67 1.46 -4.29
CA ALA A 236 -33.90 2.21 -3.31
C ALA A 236 -32.39 1.94 -3.50
N PRO A 237 -31.57 2.97 -3.76
CA PRO A 237 -30.14 2.76 -3.98
C PRO A 237 -29.48 2.32 -2.68
N LEU A 238 -28.77 1.18 -2.71
CA LEU A 238 -27.96 0.72 -1.59
C LEU A 238 -26.86 1.75 -1.27
N ARG A 239 -27.06 2.54 -0.23
CA ARG A 239 -26.05 3.47 0.29
C ARG A 239 -24.93 2.67 0.93
N ARG A 240 -23.80 2.52 0.21
CA ARG A 240 -22.56 1.99 0.78
C ARG A 240 -22.08 2.87 1.93
N SER A 241 -21.48 2.28 2.96
CA SER A 241 -20.87 3.06 4.05
C SER A 241 -19.74 3.94 3.51
N GLN A 242 -19.53 5.10 4.16
CA GLN A 242 -18.43 6.02 3.82
C GLN A 242 -17.06 5.31 3.85
N SER A 243 -16.87 4.36 4.78
CA SER A 243 -15.67 3.52 4.86
C SER A 243 -15.41 2.66 3.62
N LEU A 244 -16.45 2.15 2.97
CA LEU A 244 -16.32 1.37 1.73
C LEU A 244 -16.09 2.29 0.52
N GLN A 245 -16.69 3.48 0.52
CA GLN A 245 -16.47 4.49 -0.53
C GLN A 245 -15.03 4.99 -0.53
N ALA A 246 -14.51 5.38 0.64
CA ALA A 246 -13.10 5.75 0.81
C ALA A 246 -12.12 4.62 0.43
N MET A 247 -12.51 3.36 0.61
CA MET A 247 -11.69 2.23 0.18
C MET A 247 -11.72 1.98 -1.33
N SER A 248 -12.85 2.21 -2.02
CA SER A 248 -12.86 2.22 -3.49
C SER A 248 -12.04 3.39 -4.06
N GLU A 249 -12.18 4.59 -3.49
CA GLU A 249 -11.44 5.78 -3.92
C GLU A 249 -9.92 5.58 -3.83
N LEU A 250 -9.42 5.00 -2.72
CA LEU A 250 -8.00 4.69 -2.54
C LEU A 250 -7.49 3.59 -3.49
N LEU A 251 -8.33 2.64 -3.90
CA LEU A 251 -7.97 1.63 -4.89
C LEU A 251 -7.93 2.21 -6.30
N GLU A 252 -8.90 3.07 -6.66
CA GLU A 252 -8.89 3.82 -7.92
C GLU A 252 -7.70 4.77 -8.01
N GLN A 253 -7.38 5.49 -6.93
CA GLN A 253 -6.21 6.36 -6.89
C GLN A 253 -4.92 5.58 -7.14
N ARG A 254 -4.72 4.45 -6.44
CA ARG A 254 -3.55 3.57 -6.68
C ARG A 254 -3.50 3.08 -8.13
N HIS A 255 -4.65 2.76 -8.74
CA HIS A 255 -4.70 2.32 -10.13
C HIS A 255 -4.20 3.43 -11.08
N ARG A 256 -4.71 4.65 -10.92
CA ARG A 256 -4.32 5.83 -11.72
C ARG A 256 -2.82 6.14 -11.55
N GLU A 257 -2.31 6.14 -10.32
CA GLU A 257 -0.88 6.32 -10.03
C GLU A 257 -0.01 5.25 -10.70
N GLN A 258 -0.46 4.00 -10.71
CA GLN A 258 0.23 2.89 -11.38
C GLN A 258 0.20 3.01 -12.91
N GLU A 259 -0.92 3.48 -13.49
CA GLU A 259 -1.04 3.78 -14.92
C GLU A 259 -0.12 4.93 -15.33
N GLU A 260 -0.06 6.00 -14.55
CA GLU A 260 0.86 7.12 -14.79
C GLU A 260 2.32 6.70 -14.72
N TYR A 261 2.70 5.87 -13.74
CA TYR A 261 4.05 5.30 -13.67
C TYR A 261 4.34 4.41 -14.89
N ASN A 262 3.38 3.57 -15.29
CA ASN A 262 3.50 2.70 -16.45
C ASN A 262 3.65 3.48 -17.78
N ALA A 263 3.05 4.66 -17.89
CA ALA A 263 3.15 5.52 -19.07
C ALA A 263 4.42 6.38 -19.10
N LYS A 264 4.88 6.89 -17.95
CA LYS A 264 5.95 7.90 -17.87
C LYS A 264 7.33 7.33 -17.55
N GLN A 265 7.40 6.30 -16.71
CA GLN A 265 8.64 5.85 -16.06
C GLN A 265 9.02 4.41 -16.43
N LYS A 266 8.03 3.53 -16.61
CA LYS A 266 8.28 2.13 -16.95
C LYS A 266 8.94 2.01 -18.33
N GLY A 267 10.12 1.39 -18.36
CA GLY A 267 10.90 1.21 -19.60
C GLY A 267 11.64 2.47 -20.06
N HIS A 268 11.55 3.60 -19.33
CA HIS A 268 12.35 4.77 -19.63
C HIS A 268 13.83 4.48 -19.35
N VAL A 269 14.68 4.66 -20.35
CA VAL A 269 16.13 4.44 -20.24
C VAL A 269 16.76 5.68 -19.58
N PRO A 270 17.49 5.53 -18.46
CA PRO A 270 18.18 6.65 -17.82
C PRO A 270 19.07 7.43 -18.79
N GLN A 271 19.00 8.76 -18.73
CA GLN A 271 19.68 9.69 -19.64
C GLN A 271 21.18 9.38 -19.82
N TYR A 272 21.90 9.04 -18.75
CA TYR A 272 23.34 8.73 -18.81
C TYR A 272 23.70 7.53 -19.72
N LEU A 273 22.76 6.60 -19.98
CA LEU A 273 22.97 5.50 -20.92
C LEU A 273 22.82 5.94 -22.37
N LEU A 274 21.93 6.91 -22.64
CA LEU A 274 21.79 7.54 -23.96
C LEU A 274 23.03 8.35 -24.28
N GLU A 275 23.46 9.21 -23.35
CA GLU A 275 24.70 9.99 -23.44
C GLU A 275 25.93 9.09 -23.64
N ARG A 276 26.02 7.97 -22.92
CA ARG A 276 27.10 6.98 -23.10
C ARG A 276 27.09 6.34 -24.50
N LYS A 277 25.91 6.03 -25.05
CA LYS A 277 25.77 5.49 -26.40
C LYS A 277 26.18 6.51 -27.47
N GLU A 278 25.91 7.79 -27.25
CA GLU A 278 26.38 8.87 -28.13
C GLU A 278 27.89 9.10 -28.03
N LEU A 279 28.44 9.08 -26.81
CA LEU A 279 29.88 9.19 -26.58
C LEU A 279 30.66 8.06 -27.27
N TRP A 280 30.18 6.81 -27.17
CA TRP A 280 30.76 5.70 -27.92
C TRP A 280 30.64 5.88 -29.44
N ARG A 281 29.53 6.42 -29.94
CA ARG A 281 29.37 6.70 -31.38
C ARG A 281 30.41 7.72 -31.87
N ARG A 282 30.60 8.81 -31.11
CA ARG A 282 31.61 9.84 -31.41
C ARG A 282 33.02 9.27 -31.36
N GLN A 283 33.36 8.48 -30.33
CA GLN A 283 34.67 7.83 -30.22
C GLN A 283 34.94 6.86 -31.38
N MET A 284 33.94 6.10 -31.84
CA MET A 284 34.08 5.23 -33.02
C MET A 284 34.28 6.04 -34.30
N GLU A 285 33.57 7.16 -34.47
CA GLU A 285 33.73 8.08 -35.61
C GLU A 285 35.12 8.76 -35.61
N GLU A 286 35.60 9.21 -34.44
CA GLU A 286 36.94 9.72 -34.22
C GLU A 286 38.01 8.66 -34.52
N GLN A 287 37.82 7.41 -34.07
CA GLN A 287 38.72 6.30 -34.39
C GLN A 287 38.77 6.02 -35.89
N LEU A 288 37.61 5.91 -36.55
CA LEU A 288 37.50 5.73 -38.01
C LEU A 288 38.13 6.89 -38.79
N ARG A 289 38.07 8.11 -38.27
CA ARG A 289 38.72 9.30 -38.87
C ARG A 289 40.23 9.35 -38.60
N SER A 290 40.69 8.77 -37.49
CA SER A 290 42.11 8.69 -37.11
C SER A 290 42.85 7.49 -37.71
N LEU A 291 42.10 6.49 -38.19
CA LEU A 291 42.63 5.28 -38.81
C LEU A 291 43.46 5.68 -40.05
N PRO A 292 44.77 5.39 -40.07
CA PRO A 292 45.59 5.65 -41.25
C PRO A 292 45.12 4.77 -42.40
N ASP A 293 45.21 5.31 -43.61
CA ASP A 293 44.84 4.61 -44.85
C ASP A 293 45.65 3.30 -44.97
N PRO A 294 45.01 2.11 -45.06
CA PRO A 294 45.69 0.81 -44.99
C PRO A 294 46.78 0.58 -46.05
N ASP A 295 46.73 1.30 -47.17
CA ASP A 295 47.75 1.22 -48.22
C ASP A 295 49.03 2.05 -47.90
N THR A 296 49.04 2.83 -46.80
CA THR A 296 50.19 3.65 -46.41
C THR A 296 51.08 2.92 -45.39
N PRO A 297 52.37 2.65 -45.71
CA PRO A 297 53.26 1.95 -44.79
C PRO A 297 53.63 2.79 -43.55
N PRO A 298 53.94 2.16 -42.40
CA PRO A 298 54.30 2.87 -41.17
C PRO A 298 55.42 3.91 -41.37
N GLY A 299 55.28 5.06 -40.72
CA GLY A 299 56.24 6.17 -40.82
C GLY A 299 56.21 6.95 -42.14
N HIS A 300 55.31 6.62 -43.07
CA HIS A 300 55.13 7.33 -44.33
C HIS A 300 53.75 8.01 -44.34
N THR A 301 53.66 9.14 -45.06
CA THR A 301 52.42 9.89 -45.26
C THR A 301 52.17 10.02 -46.76
N MET A 302 50.95 9.82 -47.23
CA MET A 302 50.61 10.07 -48.63
C MET A 302 50.87 11.54 -49.01
N MET A 303 51.61 11.75 -50.10
CA MET A 303 51.81 13.08 -50.68
C MET A 303 50.48 13.60 -51.25
N PRO A 304 50.04 14.83 -50.89
CA PRO A 304 48.83 15.43 -51.44
C PRO A 304 48.84 15.46 -52.97
N GLU A 305 47.69 15.17 -53.60
CA GLU A 305 47.63 14.99 -55.05
C GLU A 305 48.11 16.21 -55.85
N GLY A 306 47.84 17.43 -55.36
CA GLY A 306 48.34 18.66 -55.98
C GLY A 306 49.87 18.70 -56.07
N GLN A 307 50.57 18.39 -54.97
CA GLN A 307 52.04 18.33 -54.94
C GLN A 307 52.57 17.20 -55.83
N ARG A 308 51.87 16.06 -55.89
CA ARG A 308 52.21 14.94 -56.78
C ARG A 308 52.11 15.36 -58.25
N LEU A 309 51.02 16.03 -58.64
CA LEU A 309 50.78 16.51 -59.99
C LEU A 309 51.79 17.60 -60.39
N GLU A 310 52.09 18.54 -59.50
CA GLU A 310 53.10 19.58 -59.69
C GLU A 310 54.48 18.95 -59.94
N THR A 311 54.90 18.03 -59.07
CA THR A 311 56.19 17.32 -59.17
C THR A 311 56.29 16.52 -60.49
N LEU A 312 55.20 15.84 -60.89
CA LEU A 312 55.12 15.17 -62.20
C LEU A 312 55.22 16.15 -63.37
N SER A 313 54.63 17.34 -63.26
CA SER A 313 54.74 18.38 -64.28
C SER A 313 56.20 18.88 -64.41
N ASN A 314 56.86 19.13 -63.27
CA ASN A 314 58.25 19.58 -63.20
C ASN A 314 59.22 18.52 -63.76
N LEU A 315 59.00 17.25 -63.45
CA LEU A 315 59.75 16.13 -64.03
C LEU A 315 59.54 16.00 -65.54
N LYS A 316 58.30 16.11 -66.03
CA LYS A 316 58.00 16.10 -67.48
C LYS A 316 58.67 17.28 -68.19
N GLN A 317 58.64 18.48 -67.61
CA GLN A 317 59.34 19.66 -68.15
C GLN A 317 60.87 19.47 -68.15
N SER A 318 61.46 18.97 -67.05
CA SER A 318 62.90 18.70 -66.98
C SER A 318 63.32 17.65 -68.01
N LYS A 319 62.54 16.56 -68.16
CA LYS A 319 62.78 15.54 -69.19
C LYS A 319 62.73 16.14 -70.60
N ARG A 320 61.71 16.97 -70.89
CA ARG A 320 61.57 17.64 -72.21
C ARG A 320 62.73 18.58 -72.52
N LYS A 321 63.19 19.36 -71.53
CA LYS A 321 64.38 20.23 -71.64
C LYS A 321 65.67 19.43 -71.89
N ARG A 322 65.83 18.28 -71.23
CA ARG A 322 67.00 17.38 -71.46
C ARG A 322 66.95 16.69 -72.82
N SER A 323 65.76 16.34 -73.33
CA SER A 323 65.61 15.72 -74.66
C SER A 323 65.70 16.71 -75.81
N SER A 324 65.52 18.02 -75.57
CA SER A 324 65.73 19.08 -76.57
C SER A 324 67.14 19.70 -76.53
N GLY A 325 68.03 19.16 -75.69
CA GLY A 325 69.44 19.58 -75.55
C GLY A 325 70.43 18.53 -76.07
N LYS A 326 69.94 17.59 -76.89
CA LYS A 326 70.69 16.62 -77.69
C LYS A 326 70.17 16.71 -79.12
#